data_AF-A0A1M7K4C6-F1
#
_entry.id   AF-A0A1M7K4C6-F1
#
_cell.length_a   1.000
_cell.length_b   1.000
_cell.length_c   1.000
_cell.angle_alpha   90.00
_cell.angle_beta   90.00
_cell.angle_gamma   90.00
#
_symmetry.space_group_name_H-M   'P 1'
#
loop_
_entity.id
_entity.type
_entity.pdbx_description
1 polymer ?
#
loop_
_entity_poly.entity_id
_entity_poly.type
_entity_poly.pdbx_seq_one_letter_code
_entity_poly.pdbx_strand_id
1 'polypeptide(L)'
;MCFNMIREAGGIEHRLIKPNHPWANGQVERMNRTIKEATVKRFHYNRHDQLDTHLVDSVAAYSFARRLKTLSGLTPYEYICKIWTSE
;
A
#
# COMPACT_ATOMS: atom_id res chain seq x y z
N MET A 1 -2.83 -19.47 -10.96
CA MET A 1 -4.29 -19.22 -11.00
C MET A 1 -4.55 -17.89 -11.68
N CYS A 2 -5.59 -17.77 -12.50
CA CYS A 2 -5.97 -16.52 -13.17
C CYS A 2 -6.64 -15.55 -12.15
N PHE A 3 -6.36 -14.26 -12.26
CA PHE A 3 -6.87 -13.20 -11.38
C PHE A 3 -8.40 -13.23 -11.20
N ASN A 4 -9.14 -13.51 -12.28
CA ASN A 4 -10.61 -13.57 -12.23
C ASN A 4 -11.12 -14.69 -11.32
N MET A 5 -10.49 -15.87 -11.36
CA MET A 5 -10.89 -17.02 -10.53
C MET A 5 -10.70 -16.72 -9.04
N ILE A 6 -9.60 -16.05 -8.67
CA ILE A 6 -9.30 -15.71 -7.27
C ILE A 6 -10.33 -14.73 -6.72
N ARG A 7 -10.65 -13.69 -7.50
CA ARG A 7 -11.67 -12.72 -7.09
C ARG A 7 -13.04 -13.37 -6.90
N GLU A 8 -13.47 -14.20 -7.85
CA GLU A 8 -14.77 -14.87 -7.79
C GLU A 8 -14.87 -15.76 -6.56
N ALA A 9 -13.83 -16.56 -6.29
CA ALA A 9 -13.74 -17.37 -5.08
C ALA A 9 -13.75 -16.51 -3.79
N GLY A 10 -13.18 -15.31 -3.82
CA GLY A 10 -13.14 -14.39 -2.68
C GLY A 10 -14.35 -13.45 -2.56
N GLY A 11 -15.33 -13.52 -3.47
CA GLY A 11 -16.46 -12.57 -3.48
C GLY A 11 -16.04 -11.11 -3.73
N ILE A 12 -14.90 -10.87 -4.39
CA ILE A 12 -14.33 -9.53 -4.57
C ILE A 12 -14.82 -8.93 -5.91
N GLU A 13 -15.56 -7.83 -5.84
CA GLU A 13 -16.02 -7.10 -7.02
C GLU A 13 -14.85 -6.40 -7.74
N HIS A 14 -14.77 -6.55 -9.08
CA HIS A 14 -13.80 -5.80 -9.89
C HIS A 14 -14.35 -4.43 -10.28
N ARG A 15 -13.71 -3.36 -9.81
CA ARG A 15 -14.06 -2.00 -10.24
C ARG A 15 -12.89 -1.38 -10.99
N LEU A 16 -13.13 -1.10 -12.28
CA LEU A 16 -12.20 -0.35 -13.13
C LEU A 16 -12.65 1.10 -13.22
N ILE A 17 -11.68 2.01 -13.25
CA ILE A 17 -11.94 3.44 -13.47
C ILE A 17 -12.05 3.73 -14.97
N LYS A 18 -12.75 4.80 -15.32
CA LYS A 18 -12.76 5.30 -16.70
C LYS A 18 -11.34 5.74 -17.11
N PRO A 19 -10.92 5.54 -18.37
CA PRO A 19 -9.69 6.14 -18.88
C PRO A 19 -9.66 7.66 -18.65
N ASN A 20 -8.45 8.23 -18.52
CA ASN A 20 -8.23 9.67 -18.30
C ASN A 20 -8.84 10.25 -17.01
N HIS A 21 -8.98 9.43 -15.95
CA HIS A 21 -9.60 9.78 -14.66
C HIS A 21 -8.60 9.72 -13.48
N PRO A 22 -7.39 10.34 -13.58
CA PRO A 22 -6.22 10.02 -12.74
C PRO A 22 -6.40 10.27 -11.24
N TRP A 23 -7.29 11.20 -10.84
CA TRP A 23 -7.48 11.53 -9.42
C TRP A 23 -7.99 10.33 -8.60
N ALA A 24 -8.66 9.36 -9.22
CA ALA A 24 -9.10 8.13 -8.56
C ALA A 24 -7.93 7.22 -8.14
N ASN A 25 -6.81 7.28 -8.87
CA ASN A 25 -5.60 6.53 -8.56
C ASN A 25 -4.59 7.33 -7.72
N GLY A 26 -4.91 8.58 -7.38
CA GLY A 26 -3.96 9.52 -6.79
C GLY A 26 -3.41 9.08 -5.43
N GLN A 27 -4.19 8.37 -4.61
CA GLN A 27 -3.72 7.89 -3.31
C GLN A 27 -2.62 6.82 -3.46
N VAL A 28 -2.85 5.81 -4.30
CA VAL A 28 -1.86 4.75 -4.53
C VAL A 28 -0.63 5.30 -5.27
N GLU A 29 -0.79 6.28 -6.16
CA GLU A 29 0.34 6.95 -6.80
C GLU A 29 1.21 7.72 -5.81
N ARG A 30 0.61 8.47 -4.87
CA ARG A 30 1.36 9.17 -3.81
C ARG A 30 2.10 8.17 -2.90
N MET A 31 1.46 7.07 -2.55
CA MET A 31 2.08 6.02 -1.74
C MET A 31 3.26 5.39 -2.48
N ASN A 32 3.06 4.98 -3.74
CA ASN A 32 4.11 4.39 -4.58
C ASN A 32 5.29 5.34 -4.79
N ARG A 33 5.04 6.65 -4.93
CA ARG A 33 6.12 7.66 -4.97
C ARG A 33 6.93 7.67 -3.68
N THR A 34 6.28 7.64 -2.52
CA THR A 34 6.94 7.64 -1.20
C THR A 34 7.82 6.38 -1.03
N ILE A 35 7.30 5.21 -1.41
CA ILE A 35 8.06 3.95 -1.36
C ILE A 35 9.27 4.03 -2.28
N LYS A 36 9.10 4.51 -3.52
CA LYS A 36 10.23 4.68 -4.47
C LYS A 36 11.29 5.66 -3.96
N GLU A 37 10.87 6.74 -3.32
CA GLU A 37 11.76 7.72 -2.70
C GLU A 37 12.51 7.18 -1.48
N ALA A 38 11.92 6.26 -0.72
CA ALA A 38 12.58 5.60 0.40
C ALA A 38 13.50 4.46 -0.03
N THR A 39 13.23 3.83 -1.17
CA THR A 39 13.92 2.61 -1.65
C THR A 39 14.81 2.91 -2.86
N VAL A 40 14.32 2.61 -4.07
CA VAL A 40 15.08 2.57 -5.33
C VAL A 40 15.74 3.89 -5.73
N LYS A 41 15.30 5.04 -5.19
CA LYS A 41 15.97 6.33 -5.43
C LYS A 41 17.15 6.61 -4.49
N ARG A 42 17.24 5.92 -3.35
CA ARG A 42 18.26 6.14 -2.32
C ARG A 42 19.32 5.04 -2.28
N PHE A 43 18.94 3.83 -2.66
CA PHE A 43 19.79 2.65 -2.54
C PHE A 43 19.97 1.98 -3.89
N HIS A 44 21.19 1.49 -4.11
CA HIS A 44 21.46 0.56 -5.20
C HIS A 44 21.38 -0.87 -4.67
N TYR A 45 20.71 -1.76 -5.40
CA TYR A 45 20.59 -3.17 -5.06
C TYR A 45 21.39 -4.00 -6.05
N ASN A 46 22.22 -4.90 -5.54
CA ASN A 46 23.01 -5.81 -6.38
C ASN A 46 22.18 -7.03 -6.79
N ARG A 47 21.17 -7.38 -5.98
CA ARG A 47 20.27 -8.52 -6.21
C ARG A 47 18.83 -8.15 -5.86
N HIS A 48 17.89 -8.85 -6.50
CA HIS A 48 16.46 -8.58 -6.35
C HIS A 48 15.93 -8.87 -4.94
N ASP A 49 16.45 -9.90 -4.28
CA ASP A 49 16.06 -10.27 -2.90
C ASP A 49 16.33 -9.17 -1.87
N GLN A 50 17.34 -8.33 -2.12
CA GLN A 50 17.63 -7.15 -1.29
C GLN A 50 16.53 -6.09 -1.43
N LEU A 51 16.05 -5.87 -2.67
CA LEU A 51 14.93 -4.97 -2.92
C LEU A 51 13.64 -5.52 -2.29
N ASP A 52 13.36 -6.82 -2.45
CA ASP A 52 12.17 -7.45 -1.88
C ASP A 52 12.13 -7.31 -0.36
N THR A 53 13.24 -7.60 0.31
CA THR A 53 13.35 -7.44 1.78
C THR A 53 13.10 -5.99 2.19
N HIS A 54 13.74 -5.03 1.52
CA HIS A 54 13.59 -3.62 1.87
C HIS A 54 12.19 -3.07 1.56
N LEU A 55 11.50 -3.60 0.54
CA LEU A 55 10.11 -3.25 0.26
C LEU A 55 9.18 -3.76 1.38
N VAL A 56 9.38 -5.00 1.84
CA VAL A 56 8.63 -5.55 2.97
C VAL A 56 8.84 -4.68 4.22
N ASP A 57 10.09 -4.35 4.53
CA ASP A 57 10.42 -3.49 5.68
C ASP A 57 9.80 -2.10 5.55
N SER A 58 9.84 -1.50 4.37
CA SER A 58 9.26 -0.18 4.10
C SER A 58 7.73 -0.18 4.31
N VAL A 59 7.04 -1.21 3.83
CA VAL A 59 5.59 -1.36 3.99
C VAL A 59 5.22 -1.66 5.44
N ALA A 60 5.99 -2.52 6.12
CA ALA A 60 5.78 -2.84 7.53
C ALA A 60 6.00 -1.60 8.41
N ALA A 61 7.09 -0.86 8.20
CA ALA A 61 7.36 0.38 8.94
C ALA A 61 6.26 1.42 8.72
N TYR A 62 5.75 1.56 7.50
CA TYR A 62 4.61 2.45 7.23
C TYR A 62 3.35 2.00 7.96
N SER A 63 3.01 0.71 7.85
CA SER A 63 1.76 0.15 8.39
C SER A 63 1.72 0.13 9.92
N PHE A 64 2.86 -0.18 10.56
CA PHE A 64 2.92 -0.51 11.98
C PHE A 64 3.75 0.44 12.85
N ALA A 65 4.72 1.17 12.29
CA ALA A 65 5.60 2.05 13.08
C ALA A 65 5.31 3.54 12.86
N ARG A 66 4.89 3.93 11.65
CA ARG A 66 4.70 5.33 11.30
C ARG A 66 3.36 5.87 11.83
N ARG A 67 3.43 6.74 12.84
CA ARG A 67 2.28 7.51 13.33
C ARG A 67 1.98 8.68 12.39
N LEU A 68 0.72 8.82 11.97
CA LEU A 68 0.30 9.84 11.00
C LEU A 68 -0.56 10.91 11.68
N LYS A 69 -0.17 12.19 11.53
CA LYS A 69 -0.94 13.33 12.07
C LYS A 69 -2.38 13.36 11.56
N THR A 70 -2.60 12.99 10.29
CA THR A 70 -3.93 12.91 9.67
C THR A 70 -4.82 11.83 10.28
N LEU A 71 -4.22 10.83 10.94
CA LEU A 71 -4.93 9.76 11.66
C LEU A 71 -4.88 10.00 13.18
N SER A 72 -4.81 11.27 13.60
CA SER A 72 -4.72 11.65 15.01
C SER A 72 -3.56 10.99 15.77
N GLY A 73 -2.45 10.73 15.08
CA GLY A 73 -1.27 10.08 15.66
C GLY A 73 -1.33 8.55 15.71
N LEU A 74 -2.36 7.92 15.14
CA LEU A 74 -2.41 6.47 14.98
C LEU A 74 -1.53 6.00 13.82
N THR A 75 -1.08 4.76 13.90
CA THR A 75 -0.52 4.06 12.74
C THR A 75 -1.65 3.66 11.78
N PRO A 76 -1.37 3.46 10.48
CA PRO A 76 -2.38 2.98 9.54
C PRO A 76 -3.09 1.71 10.02
N TYR A 77 -2.34 0.75 10.59
CA TYR A 77 -2.93 -0.48 11.11
C TYR A 77 -3.84 -0.24 12.32
N GLU A 78 -3.39 0.56 13.30
CA GLU A 78 -4.20 0.94 14.47
C GLU A 78 -5.51 1.62 14.02
N TYR A 79 -5.43 2.49 13.03
CA TYR A 79 -6.59 3.20 12.49
C TYR A 79 -7.59 2.26 11.80
N ILE A 80 -7.11 1.32 10.97
CA ILE A 80 -7.96 0.31 10.33
C ILE A 80 -8.64 -0.55 11.39
N CYS A 81 -7.90 -1.03 12.39
CA CYS A 81 -8.48 -1.83 13.48
C CYS A 81 -9.58 -1.05 14.21
N LYS A 82 -9.33 0.23 14.51
CA LYS A 82 -10.31 1.09 15.18
C LYS A 82 -11.60 1.23 14.37
N ILE A 83 -11.50 1.51 13.06
CA ILE A 83 -12.69 1.63 12.20
C ILE A 83 -13.43 0.30 12.15
N TRP A 84 -12.71 -0.80 11.94
CA TRP A 84 -13.31 -2.13 11.83
C TRP A 84 -14.07 -2.56 13.09
N THR A 85 -13.57 -2.19 14.28
CA THR A 85 -14.27 -2.47 15.55
C THR A 85 -15.42 -1.52 15.85
N SER A 86 -15.55 -0.42 15.10
CA SER A 86 -16.59 0.60 15.29
C SER A 86 -17.77 0.41 14.32
N GLU A 87 -17.64 -0.46 13.32
CA GLU A 87 -18.73 -0.97 12.49
C GLU A 87 -19.41 -2.17 13.17
#